data_AF-A0A1W9W6K7-F1
#
_entry.id   AF-A0A1W9W6K7-F1
#
_cell.length_a   1.000
_cell.length_b   1.000
_cell.length_c   1.000
_cell.angle_alpha   90.00
_cell.angle_beta   90.00
_cell.angle_gamma   90.00
#
_symmetry.space_group_name_H-M   'P 1'
#
loop_
_entity.id
_entity.type
_entity.pdbx_description
1 polymer ?
#
loop_
_entity_poly.entity_id
_entity_poly.type
_entity_poly.pdbx_seq_one_letter_code
_entity_poly.pdbx_strand_id
1 'polypeptide(L)'
;MATVALDGYRSSLPIDRYLKYDSYVAFEDVNRPQFILVKAEDGRYVELGPFWLVWDNITFPELKASVSYGWPWQQVGFKLASFADLFANSAPPEDSPENVKQGFLEAREFCMACHKVNGDGGKIGGELIENGVVEKTNDRRMKDLILDIDITLTAFPKASGMVLRSELPNREQVADDIIAYLNAMDANK
;
A
#
# COMPACT_ATOMS: atom_id res chain seq x y z
N MET A 1 9.25 -10.48 0.74
CA MET A 1 10.27 -9.51 1.20
C MET A 1 9.56 -8.31 1.78
N ALA A 2 9.90 -7.90 2.99
CA ALA A 2 9.43 -6.66 3.60
C ALA A 2 10.49 -5.58 3.45
N THR A 3 10.07 -4.35 3.22
CA THR A 3 10.95 -3.18 3.16
C THR A 3 10.48 -2.11 4.13
N VAL A 4 11.37 -1.21 4.52
CA VAL A 4 11.06 -0.08 5.39
C VAL A 4 11.78 1.17 4.92
N ALA A 5 11.04 2.27 4.82
CA ALA A 5 11.56 3.59 4.48
C ALA A 5 11.84 4.44 5.74
N LEU A 6 12.54 5.57 5.56
CA LEU A 6 12.89 6.51 6.63
C LEU A 6 11.67 7.04 7.41
N ASP A 7 10.56 7.33 6.72
CA ASP A 7 9.31 7.79 7.33
C ASP A 7 8.52 6.66 8.01
N GLY A 8 8.96 5.42 7.82
CA GLY A 8 8.32 4.21 8.32
C GLY A 8 7.20 3.68 7.45
N TYR A 9 7.10 4.14 6.20
CA TYR A 9 6.41 3.39 5.15
C TYR A 9 6.99 1.98 5.07
N ARG A 10 6.10 0.98 5.04
CA ARG A 10 6.48 -0.44 4.99
C ARG A 10 5.77 -1.07 3.83
N SER A 11 6.49 -1.68 2.91
CA SER A 11 5.85 -2.53 1.91
C SER A 11 6.22 -3.99 2.16
N SER A 12 5.35 -4.89 1.72
CA SER A 12 5.67 -6.31 1.64
C SER A 12 5.30 -6.78 0.26
N LEU A 13 6.29 -7.30 -0.47
CA LEU A 13 6.07 -7.86 -1.78
C LEU A 13 6.41 -9.35 -1.75
N PRO A 14 5.57 -10.21 -2.33
CA PRO A 14 5.84 -11.65 -2.36
C PRO A 14 7.07 -11.92 -3.24
N ILE A 15 7.83 -12.99 -2.91
CA ILE A 15 9.14 -13.25 -3.54
C ILE A 15 9.00 -13.61 -5.02
N ASP A 16 7.93 -14.29 -5.38
CA ASP A 16 7.54 -14.57 -6.77
C ASP A 16 7.52 -13.30 -7.64
N ARG A 17 7.13 -12.15 -7.10
CA ARG A 17 7.15 -10.86 -7.81
C ARG A 17 8.57 -10.43 -8.18
N TYR A 18 9.52 -10.56 -7.25
CA TYR A 18 10.93 -10.25 -7.52
C TYR A 18 11.57 -11.23 -8.50
N LEU A 19 11.07 -12.46 -8.58
CA LEU A 19 11.53 -13.46 -9.54
C LEU A 19 10.89 -13.29 -10.92
N LYS A 20 9.67 -12.72 -10.98
CA LYS A 20 8.92 -12.52 -12.22
C LYS A 20 9.32 -11.25 -12.96
N TYR A 21 9.59 -10.17 -12.24
CA TYR A 21 9.84 -8.85 -12.83
C TYR A 21 11.21 -8.31 -12.46
N ASP A 22 11.85 -7.65 -13.43
CA ASP A 22 13.11 -6.97 -13.19
C ASP A 22 12.90 -5.81 -12.21
N SER A 23 13.74 -5.80 -11.18
CA SER A 23 13.77 -4.77 -10.15
C SER A 23 15.20 -4.37 -9.80
N TYR A 24 15.39 -3.11 -9.46
CA TYR A 24 16.69 -2.50 -9.22
C TYR A 24 16.66 -1.71 -7.92
N VAL A 25 17.77 -1.67 -7.20
CA VAL A 25 17.96 -0.75 -6.07
C VAL A 25 18.89 0.37 -6.51
N ALA A 26 18.32 1.54 -6.76
CA ALA A 26 19.07 2.74 -7.11
C ALA A 26 19.55 3.47 -5.84
N PHE A 27 20.67 4.18 -5.95
CA PHE A 27 21.27 4.98 -4.89
C PHE A 27 22.00 6.19 -5.51
N GLU A 28 22.37 7.15 -4.66
CA GLU A 28 23.03 8.38 -5.10
C GLU A 28 24.42 8.12 -5.69
N ASP A 29 24.70 8.71 -6.87
CA ASP A 29 26.04 8.73 -7.45
C ASP A 29 26.88 9.82 -6.76
N VAL A 30 27.99 9.42 -6.15
CA VAL A 30 28.93 10.31 -5.46
C VAL A 30 29.49 11.43 -6.35
N ASN A 31 29.51 11.23 -7.67
CA ASN A 31 30.01 12.24 -8.63
C ASN A 31 28.89 13.14 -9.16
N ARG A 32 27.62 12.82 -8.90
CA ARG A 32 26.44 13.58 -9.33
C ARG A 32 25.42 13.62 -8.18
N PRO A 33 25.70 14.41 -7.12
CA PRO A 33 24.87 14.44 -5.92
C PRO A 33 23.56 15.20 -6.20
N GLN A 34 22.56 14.48 -6.72
CA GLN A 34 21.20 14.94 -7.01
C GLN A 34 20.25 13.74 -7.02
N PHE A 35 20.22 12.94 -5.96
CA PHE A 35 19.31 11.78 -5.90
C PHE A 35 17.89 12.19 -5.48
N ILE A 36 17.26 12.98 -6.34
CA ILE A 36 15.97 13.63 -6.12
C ILE A 36 14.98 13.31 -7.24
N LEU A 37 13.69 13.34 -6.91
CA LEU A 37 12.58 13.33 -7.87
C LEU A 37 11.81 14.65 -7.77
N VAL A 38 11.39 15.19 -8.92
CA VAL A 38 10.44 16.30 -8.99
C VAL A 38 9.04 15.72 -9.17
N LYS A 39 8.16 15.93 -8.19
CA LYS A 39 6.77 15.48 -8.31
C LYS A 39 6.07 16.23 -9.42
N ALA A 40 5.42 15.48 -10.30
CA ALA A 40 4.70 16.06 -11.44
C ALA A 40 3.48 16.87 -10.97
N GLU A 41 2.88 16.53 -9.82
CA GLU A 41 1.64 17.15 -9.36
C GLU A 41 1.84 18.58 -8.82
N ASP A 42 2.92 18.81 -8.06
CA ASP A 42 3.15 20.06 -7.34
C ASP A 42 4.54 20.66 -7.53
N GLY A 43 5.39 20.03 -8.35
CA GLY A 43 6.76 20.47 -8.61
C GLY A 43 7.71 20.34 -7.43
N ARG A 44 7.30 19.69 -6.32
CA ARG A 44 8.15 19.56 -5.14
C ARG A 44 9.31 18.61 -5.39
N TYR A 45 10.44 18.92 -4.78
CA TYR A 45 11.58 18.01 -4.71
C TYR A 45 11.36 16.96 -3.62
N VAL A 46 11.69 15.71 -3.94
CA VAL A 46 11.66 14.56 -3.03
C VAL A 46 13.04 13.93 -3.02
N GLU A 47 13.66 13.87 -1.85
CA GLU A 47 14.89 13.11 -1.64
C GLU A 47 14.62 11.61 -1.76
N LEU A 48 15.39 10.90 -2.59
CA LEU A 48 15.20 9.47 -2.83
C LEU A 48 16.10 8.59 -1.96
N GLY A 49 17.12 9.18 -1.34
CA GLY A 49 18.15 8.48 -0.58
C GLY A 49 17.69 7.89 0.77
N PRO A 50 18.29 6.78 1.24
CA PRO A 50 19.54 6.23 0.72
C PRO A 50 19.35 5.26 -0.45
N PHE A 51 18.20 4.59 -0.53
CA PHE A 51 17.92 3.61 -1.58
C PHE A 51 16.52 3.77 -2.15
N TRP A 52 16.39 3.54 -3.46
CA TRP A 52 15.13 3.53 -4.17
C TRP A 52 14.93 2.19 -4.86
N LEU A 53 13.87 1.46 -4.49
CA LEU A 53 13.48 0.25 -5.21
C LEU A 53 12.72 0.66 -6.47
N VAL A 54 13.17 0.18 -7.62
CA VAL A 54 12.74 0.54 -8.98
C VAL A 54 12.25 -0.73 -9.67
N TRP A 55 11.14 -0.67 -10.41
CA TRP A 55 10.62 -1.81 -11.18
C TRP A 55 10.51 -1.47 -12.66
N ASP A 56 10.83 -2.41 -13.55
CA ASP A 56 10.67 -2.19 -14.99
C ASP A 56 9.21 -2.23 -15.44
N ASN A 57 8.51 -1.11 -15.28
CA ASN A 57 7.13 -0.92 -15.74
C ASN A 57 7.03 -0.50 -17.23
N ILE A 58 8.15 -0.45 -17.95
CA ILE A 58 8.19 -0.22 -19.39
C ILE A 58 8.00 -1.55 -20.09
N THR A 59 8.77 -2.57 -19.68
CA THR A 59 8.63 -3.94 -20.19
C THR A 59 7.36 -4.60 -19.64
N PHE A 60 6.98 -4.31 -18.39
CA PHE A 60 5.83 -4.91 -17.70
C PHE A 60 4.76 -3.87 -17.33
N PRO A 61 3.93 -3.41 -18.30
CA PRO A 61 2.97 -2.34 -18.09
C PRO A 61 1.89 -2.65 -17.04
N GLU A 62 1.63 -3.93 -16.76
CA GLU A 62 0.71 -4.36 -15.70
C GLU A 62 1.14 -3.88 -14.30
N LEU A 63 2.43 -3.58 -14.10
CA LEU A 63 2.94 -3.05 -12.83
C LEU A 63 2.42 -1.65 -12.51
N LYS A 64 1.83 -0.94 -13.48
CA LYS A 64 1.24 0.40 -13.28
C LYS A 64 -0.03 0.39 -12.41
N ALA A 65 -0.75 -0.73 -12.38
CA ALA A 65 -2.00 -0.88 -11.63
C ALA A 65 -1.78 -1.16 -10.13
N SER A 66 -0.59 -1.60 -9.73
CA SER A 66 -0.30 -1.93 -8.33
C SER A 66 -0.17 -0.67 -7.46
N VAL A 67 -1.02 -0.58 -6.43
CA VAL A 67 -1.07 0.55 -5.48
C VAL A 67 -0.02 0.42 -4.36
N SER A 68 0.81 -0.63 -4.35
CA SER A 68 2.07 -0.62 -3.56
C SER A 68 3.09 0.37 -4.15
N TYR A 69 2.66 1.58 -4.50
CA TYR A 69 3.40 2.78 -4.89
C TYR A 69 4.57 2.59 -5.85
N GLY A 70 4.64 1.47 -6.56
CA GLY A 70 5.57 1.10 -7.61
C GLY A 70 7.07 1.20 -7.29
N TRP A 71 7.54 2.04 -6.38
CA TRP A 71 8.94 2.42 -6.28
C TRP A 71 9.24 3.08 -4.92
N PRO A 72 9.25 2.33 -3.80
CA PRO A 72 9.43 2.94 -2.50
C PRO A 72 10.86 3.48 -2.38
N TRP A 73 10.99 4.80 -2.18
CA TRP A 73 12.26 5.49 -2.00
C TRP A 73 12.65 5.57 -0.53
N GLN A 74 13.84 6.08 -0.25
CA GLN A 74 14.38 6.22 1.09
C GLN A 74 14.36 4.91 1.90
N GLN A 75 14.54 3.77 1.22
CA GLN A 75 14.60 2.45 1.85
C GLN A 75 15.82 2.36 2.74
N VAL A 76 15.65 1.85 3.96
CA VAL A 76 16.75 1.66 4.93
C VAL A 76 16.88 0.21 5.39
N GLY A 77 15.99 -0.68 4.95
CA GLY A 77 16.06 -2.08 5.31
C GLY A 77 15.21 -2.97 4.42
N PHE A 78 15.74 -4.17 4.18
CA PHE A 78 15.07 -5.27 3.50
C PHE A 78 15.12 -6.49 4.41
N LYS A 79 14.00 -7.19 4.56
CA LYS A 79 13.89 -8.39 5.38
C LYS A 79 13.14 -9.48 4.64
N LEU A 80 13.70 -10.68 4.63
CA LEU A 80 12.93 -11.89 4.33
C LEU A 80 12.14 -12.26 5.59
N ALA A 81 10.82 -12.30 5.45
CA ALA A 81 9.90 -12.64 6.53
C ALA A 81 8.79 -13.51 5.94
N SER A 82 8.23 -14.40 6.75
CA SER A 82 7.07 -15.18 6.34
C SER A 82 5.82 -14.30 6.32
N PHE A 83 4.82 -14.76 5.58
CA PHE A 83 3.52 -14.10 5.54
C PHE A 83 2.86 -14.06 6.92
N ALA A 84 2.91 -15.18 7.64
CA ALA A 84 2.35 -15.30 8.98
C ALA A 84 3.01 -14.34 9.98
N ASP A 85 4.32 -14.08 9.86
CA ASP A 85 5.01 -13.16 10.77
C ASP A 85 4.64 -11.69 10.54
N LEU A 86 4.31 -11.32 9.30
CA LEU A 86 4.04 -9.92 8.94
C LEU A 86 2.59 -9.50 9.21
N PHE A 87 1.67 -10.47 9.23
CA PHE A 87 0.23 -10.24 9.19
C PHE A 87 -0.54 -11.09 10.20
N ALA A 88 0.13 -11.45 11.31
CA ALA A 88 -0.39 -12.35 12.34
C ALA A 88 -1.71 -11.87 12.98
N ASN A 89 -1.90 -10.55 13.07
CA ASN A 89 -3.06 -9.91 13.69
C ASN A 89 -4.09 -9.41 12.67
N SER A 90 -3.70 -9.31 11.39
CA SER A 90 -4.56 -8.85 10.31
C SER A 90 -5.12 -9.97 9.43
N ALA A 91 -4.60 -11.20 9.52
CA ALA A 91 -5.14 -12.31 8.73
C ALA A 91 -6.57 -12.64 9.18
N PRO A 92 -7.54 -12.75 8.24
CA PRO A 92 -8.90 -13.14 8.60
C PRO A 92 -8.94 -14.62 9.03
N PRO A 93 -9.94 -15.03 9.84
CA PRO A 93 -10.16 -16.43 10.21
C PRO A 93 -10.19 -17.38 9.01
N GLU A 94 -9.71 -18.62 9.17
CA GLU A 94 -9.62 -19.60 8.08
C GLU A 94 -10.97 -19.96 7.44
N ASP A 95 -12.06 -19.86 8.19
CA ASP A 95 -13.43 -20.12 7.75
C ASP A 95 -14.13 -18.87 7.17
N SER A 96 -13.41 -17.76 7.04
CA SER A 96 -13.94 -16.54 6.43
C SER A 96 -14.42 -16.77 4.99
N PRO A 97 -15.49 -16.06 4.57
CA PRO A 97 -15.94 -16.03 3.19
C PRO A 97 -14.81 -15.70 2.19
N GLU A 98 -14.95 -16.17 0.96
CA GLU A 98 -13.91 -15.99 -0.07
C GLU A 98 -13.61 -14.51 -0.35
N ASN A 99 -14.63 -13.66 -0.42
CA ASN A 99 -14.46 -12.22 -0.61
C ASN A 99 -13.70 -11.53 0.54
N VAL A 100 -13.82 -12.03 1.77
CA VAL A 100 -13.03 -11.54 2.92
C VAL A 100 -11.56 -11.95 2.78
N LYS A 101 -11.29 -13.18 2.33
CA LYS A 101 -9.93 -13.65 2.10
C LYS A 101 -9.26 -12.92 0.94
N GLN A 102 -9.98 -12.68 -0.15
CA GLN A 102 -9.49 -11.87 -1.27
C GLN A 102 -9.28 -10.41 -0.84
N GLY A 103 -10.25 -9.84 -0.14
CA GLY A 103 -10.15 -8.49 0.42
C GLY A 103 -8.95 -8.28 1.33
N PHE A 104 -8.53 -9.29 2.09
CA PHE A 104 -7.29 -9.24 2.85
C PHE A 104 -6.05 -9.15 1.96
N LEU A 105 -5.97 -9.96 0.90
CA LEU A 105 -4.84 -9.92 -0.04
C LEU A 105 -4.75 -8.58 -0.77
N GLU A 106 -5.90 -7.99 -1.10
CA GLU A 106 -6.03 -6.69 -1.75
C GLU A 106 -5.72 -5.55 -0.79
N ALA A 107 -6.25 -5.57 0.43
CA ALA A 107 -5.94 -4.59 1.47
C ALA A 107 -4.45 -4.60 1.81
N ARG A 108 -3.83 -5.79 1.84
CA ARG A 108 -2.38 -5.93 1.99
C ARG A 108 -1.61 -5.25 0.87
N GLU A 109 -2.01 -5.50 -0.38
CA GLU A 109 -1.33 -4.96 -1.57
C GLU A 109 -1.51 -3.43 -1.69
N PHE A 110 -2.70 -2.92 -1.36
CA PHE A 110 -3.11 -1.56 -1.71
C PHE A 110 -3.23 -0.58 -0.53
N CYS A 111 -3.44 -1.06 0.69
CA CYS A 111 -3.77 -0.21 1.83
C CYS A 111 -2.76 -0.32 2.98
N MET A 112 -2.37 -1.54 3.34
CA MET A 112 -1.56 -1.82 4.53
C MET A 112 -0.09 -1.42 4.40
N ALA A 113 0.34 -0.97 3.22
CA ALA A 113 1.65 -0.36 3.09
C ALA A 113 1.76 0.99 3.83
N CYS A 114 0.63 1.71 3.90
CA CYS A 114 0.50 2.98 4.60
C CYS A 114 -0.22 2.82 5.94
N HIS A 115 -1.30 2.03 5.97
CA HIS A 115 -2.19 1.88 7.11
C HIS A 115 -1.84 0.65 7.97
N LYS A 116 -2.30 0.68 9.21
CA LYS A 116 -2.35 -0.51 10.06
C LYS A 116 -3.75 -1.12 10.05
N VAL A 117 -3.80 -2.44 10.20
CA VAL A 117 -4.99 -3.21 10.57
C VAL A 117 -4.60 -4.08 11.77
N ASN A 118 -5.21 -3.85 12.93
CA ASN A 118 -4.90 -4.58 14.18
C ASN A 118 -3.40 -4.59 14.50
N GLY A 119 -2.73 -3.44 14.32
CA GLY A 119 -1.30 -3.29 14.59
C GLY A 119 -0.35 -3.66 13.44
N ASP A 120 -0.79 -4.46 12.46
CA ASP A 120 0.03 -4.91 11.34
C ASP A 120 -0.05 -3.92 10.16
N GLY A 121 1.10 -3.62 9.53
CA GLY A 121 1.20 -2.72 8.37
C GLY A 121 2.08 -1.49 8.58
N GLY A 122 1.90 -0.49 7.71
CA GLY A 122 2.59 0.80 7.73
C GLY A 122 2.04 1.76 8.78
N LYS A 123 2.76 2.86 9.06
CA LYS A 123 2.35 3.87 10.06
C LYS A 123 2.16 5.28 9.49
N ILE A 124 2.14 5.40 8.16
CA ILE A 124 1.98 6.69 7.47
C ILE A 124 0.52 7.13 7.54
N GLY A 125 -0.39 6.20 7.23
CA GLY A 125 -1.81 6.33 7.47
C GLY A 125 -2.18 5.97 8.91
N GLY A 126 -3.40 6.35 9.32
CA GLY A 126 -3.97 5.92 10.58
C GLY A 126 -4.22 4.42 10.64
N GLU A 127 -4.36 3.88 11.84
CA GLU A 127 -4.89 2.53 12.06
C GLU A 127 -6.39 2.53 11.65
N LEU A 128 -6.84 1.46 10.98
CA LEU A 128 -8.19 1.34 10.39
C LEU A 128 -9.25 0.68 11.31
N ILE A 129 -8.86 -0.22 12.22
CA ILE A 129 -9.76 -1.00 13.09
C ILE A 129 -9.77 -0.48 14.54
N GLU A 130 -8.67 -0.61 15.29
CA GLU A 130 -8.54 -0.26 16.72
C GLU A 130 -8.99 1.17 17.07
N ASN A 131 -8.85 2.14 16.16
CA ASN A 131 -9.33 3.52 16.39
C ASN A 131 -10.81 3.75 16.03
N GLY A 132 -11.51 2.69 15.63
CA GLY A 132 -12.91 2.70 15.21
C GLY A 132 -13.15 3.48 13.91
N VAL A 133 -12.16 3.54 13.01
CA VAL A 133 -12.31 4.24 11.73
C VAL A 133 -13.34 3.53 10.86
N VAL A 134 -13.24 2.20 10.75
CA VAL A 134 -14.23 1.37 10.05
C VAL A 134 -15.60 1.47 10.72
N GLU A 135 -15.70 1.27 12.04
CA GLU A 135 -16.98 1.38 12.78
C GLU A 135 -17.72 2.72 12.53
N LYS A 136 -16.98 3.83 12.44
CA LYS A 136 -17.55 5.18 12.23
C LYS A 136 -17.84 5.50 10.76
N THR A 137 -17.44 4.64 9.83
CA THR A 137 -17.54 4.88 8.39
C THR A 137 -18.42 3.82 7.74
N ASN A 138 -19.53 4.23 7.11
CA ASN A 138 -20.35 3.26 6.38
C ASN A 138 -19.69 2.80 5.07
N ASP A 139 -20.08 1.63 4.56
CA ASP A 139 -19.55 1.01 3.35
C ASP A 139 -19.53 1.95 2.14
N ARG A 140 -20.62 2.70 1.92
CA ARG A 140 -20.68 3.66 0.81
C ARG A 140 -19.60 4.72 0.95
N ARG A 141 -19.42 5.28 2.14
CA ARG A 141 -18.40 6.30 2.40
C ARG A 141 -16.99 5.72 2.26
N MET A 142 -16.75 4.50 2.72
CA MET A 142 -15.47 3.81 2.52
C MET A 142 -15.19 3.62 1.03
N LYS A 143 -16.18 3.16 0.27
CA LYS A 143 -16.07 2.96 -1.17
C LYS A 143 -15.74 4.25 -1.91
N ASP A 144 -16.42 5.35 -1.57
CA ASP A 144 -16.10 6.67 -2.11
C ASP A 144 -14.65 7.10 -1.79
N LEU A 145 -14.17 6.86 -0.56
CA LEU A 145 -12.78 7.17 -0.18
C LEU A 145 -11.74 6.28 -0.89
N ILE A 146 -12.09 5.04 -1.20
CA ILE A 146 -11.19 4.09 -1.88
C ILE A 146 -11.15 4.38 -3.39
N LEU A 147 -12.23 4.90 -3.96
CA LEU A 147 -12.41 5.02 -5.40
C LEU A 147 -12.36 6.44 -5.96
N ASP A 148 -12.43 7.48 -5.14
CA ASP A 148 -12.50 8.85 -5.61
C ASP A 148 -11.46 9.74 -4.91
N ILE A 149 -10.52 10.27 -5.71
CA ILE A 149 -9.43 11.09 -5.20
C ILE A 149 -9.92 12.48 -4.77
N ASP A 150 -10.91 13.05 -5.44
CA ASP A 150 -11.42 14.38 -5.13
C ASP A 150 -12.18 14.34 -3.80
N ILE A 151 -13.00 13.31 -3.61
CA ILE A 151 -13.67 13.04 -2.34
C ILE A 151 -12.65 12.82 -1.22
N THR A 152 -11.58 12.08 -1.50
CA THR A 152 -10.54 11.76 -0.52
C THR A 152 -9.74 12.98 -0.12
N LEU A 153 -9.29 13.79 -1.08
CA LEU A 153 -8.54 15.03 -0.82
C LEU A 153 -9.41 16.10 -0.16
N THR A 154 -10.71 16.12 -0.43
CA THR A 154 -11.64 17.00 0.29
C THR A 154 -11.71 16.65 1.77
N ALA A 155 -11.77 15.36 2.11
CA ALA A 155 -11.84 14.90 3.49
C ALA A 155 -10.48 14.92 4.21
N PHE A 156 -9.42 14.61 3.45
CA PHE A 156 -8.06 14.48 3.94
C PHE A 156 -7.10 15.22 2.99
N PRO A 157 -6.97 16.56 3.10
CA PRO A 157 -6.16 17.35 2.16
C PRO A 157 -4.67 17.02 2.13
N LYS A 158 -4.18 16.26 3.13
CA LYS A 158 -2.80 15.77 3.23
C LYS A 158 -2.64 14.30 2.83
N ALA A 159 -3.73 13.64 2.45
CA ALA A 159 -3.68 12.29 1.91
C ALA A 159 -2.89 12.29 0.61
N SER A 160 -1.97 11.34 0.45
CA SER A 160 -1.28 11.13 -0.82
C SER A 160 -1.47 9.69 -1.27
N GLY A 161 -2.10 9.50 -2.43
CA GLY A 161 -2.27 8.18 -3.06
C GLY A 161 -3.22 7.20 -2.37
N MET A 162 -4.17 7.69 -1.56
CA MET A 162 -5.12 6.86 -0.79
C MET A 162 -6.21 6.14 -1.61
N VAL A 163 -6.15 6.18 -2.95
CA VAL A 163 -7.19 5.60 -3.82
C VAL A 163 -6.64 4.48 -4.69
N LEU A 164 -7.50 3.50 -4.99
CA LEU A 164 -7.18 2.50 -6.01
C LEU A 164 -6.97 3.20 -7.34
N ARG A 165 -5.94 2.80 -8.09
CA ARG A 165 -5.64 3.39 -9.40
C ARG A 165 -6.74 3.07 -10.42
N SER A 166 -7.00 3.98 -11.35
CA SER A 166 -8.03 3.78 -12.38
C SER A 166 -7.65 2.69 -13.38
N GLU A 167 -6.36 2.39 -13.50
CA GLU A 167 -5.83 1.31 -14.32
C GLU A 167 -6.04 -0.08 -13.71
N LEU A 168 -6.53 -0.18 -12.47
CA LEU A 168 -6.78 -1.46 -11.80
C LEU A 168 -7.98 -2.18 -12.44
N PRO A 169 -7.82 -3.41 -12.96
CA PRO A 169 -8.95 -4.20 -13.43
C PRO A 169 -9.90 -4.54 -12.29
N ASN A 170 -11.21 -4.59 -12.57
CA ASN A 170 -12.25 -4.91 -11.58
C ASN A 170 -12.21 -4.03 -10.31
N ARG A 171 -11.73 -2.78 -10.44
CA ARG A 171 -11.51 -1.82 -9.34
C ARG A 171 -12.66 -1.71 -8.34
N GLU A 172 -13.91 -1.73 -8.81
CA GLU A 172 -15.11 -1.67 -7.98
C GLU A 172 -15.25 -2.91 -7.08
N GLN A 173 -15.01 -4.10 -7.65
CA GLN A 173 -15.05 -5.36 -6.90
C GLN A 173 -13.91 -5.42 -5.87
N VAL A 174 -12.72 -4.98 -6.25
CA VAL A 174 -11.58 -4.88 -5.32
C VAL A 174 -11.93 -3.99 -4.12
N ALA A 175 -12.59 -2.85 -4.36
CA ALA A 175 -13.04 -2.00 -3.26
C ALA A 175 -14.08 -2.70 -2.38
N ASP A 176 -15.03 -3.43 -2.97
CA ASP A 176 -16.04 -4.19 -2.22
C ASP A 176 -15.42 -5.30 -1.37
N ASP A 177 -14.44 -6.02 -1.90
CA ASP A 177 -13.74 -7.09 -1.20
C ASP A 177 -12.88 -6.53 -0.06
N ILE A 178 -12.14 -5.44 -0.27
CA ILE A 178 -11.42 -4.71 0.80
C ILE A 178 -12.38 -4.29 1.92
N ILE A 179 -13.54 -3.73 1.58
CA ILE A 179 -14.53 -3.29 2.58
C ILE A 179 -15.08 -4.50 3.35
N ALA A 180 -15.39 -5.60 2.67
CA ALA A 180 -15.85 -6.83 3.31
C ALA A 180 -14.81 -7.35 4.30
N TYR A 181 -13.53 -7.33 3.93
CA TYR A 181 -12.43 -7.68 4.82
C TYR A 181 -12.34 -6.75 6.04
N LEU A 182 -12.32 -5.44 5.83
CA LEU A 182 -12.23 -4.46 6.93
C LEU A 182 -13.39 -4.60 7.93
N ASN A 183 -14.62 -4.81 7.42
CA ASN A 183 -15.79 -5.06 8.25
C ASN A 183 -15.67 -6.38 9.03
N ALA A 184 -15.15 -7.44 8.41
CA ALA A 184 -14.90 -8.71 9.10
C ALA A 184 -13.84 -8.56 10.22
N MET A 185 -12.82 -7.74 10.03
CA MET A 185 -11.81 -7.48 11.05
C MET A 185 -12.36 -6.62 12.21
N ASP A 186 -13.16 -5.59 11.92
CA ASP A 186 -13.79 -4.77 12.97
C ASP A 186 -14.81 -5.55 13.81
N ALA A 187 -15.51 -6.50 13.20
CA ALA A 187 -16.44 -7.38 13.92
C ALA A 187 -15.75 -8.38 14.87
N ASN A 188 -14.46 -8.65 14.67
CA ASN A 188 -13.68 -9.64 15.41
C ASN A 188 -12.61 -9.02 16.34
N LYS A 189 -12.76 -7.74 16.69
CA LYS A 189 -11.83 -7.00 17.58
C LYS A 189 -11.87 -7.43 19.04
#